data_AF-A0A843RDG1-F1
#
_entry.id   AF-A0A843RDG1-F1
#
_cell.length_a   1.000
_cell.length_b   1.000
_cell.length_c   1.000
_cell.angle_alpha   90.00
_cell.angle_beta   90.00
_cell.angle_gamma   90.00
#
_symmetry.space_group_name_H-M   'P 1'
#
loop_
_entity.id
_entity.type
_entity.pdbx_description
1 polymer ?
#
loop_
_entity_poly.entity_id
_entity_poly.type
_entity_poly.pdbx_seq_one_letter_code
_entity_poly.pdbx_strand_id
1 'polypeptide(L)'
;MGMLSDKKKKRFSQRGRFKKRAFAATVAILVVGTSVSAAHSLVLPMLIDETIEQRATAAFTYQNQVSQSLAETIGEAEAHGLPLLDALYTVEEQLNEACGPLQEAGRRHIEGEDLGSLLQIAVFNAMDGCEAKSQEVAYYVRLARSYSAQVTDSKQADEAPIRTAWD
;
A
#
# COMPACT_ATOMS: atom_id res chain seq x y z
N MET A 1 -50.93 40.06 62.91
CA MET A 1 -49.56 39.72 63.37
C MET A 1 -48.97 38.78 62.32
N GLY A 2 -47.88 39.01 61.60
CA GLY A 2 -46.91 40.10 61.40
C GLY A 2 -46.40 40.00 59.94
N MET A 3 -45.92 41.09 59.31
CA MET A 3 -44.48 41.44 59.19
C MET A 3 -43.66 40.34 58.47
N LEU A 4 -42.85 40.52 57.42
CA LEU A 4 -42.08 41.62 56.79
C LEU A 4 -41.68 41.11 55.36
N SER A 5 -41.72 41.92 54.29
CA SER A 5 -40.59 42.66 53.69
C SER A 5 -39.25 41.89 53.52
N ASP A 6 -38.82 41.63 52.27
CA ASP A 6 -37.52 42.03 51.68
C ASP A 6 -37.37 41.47 50.24
N LYS A 7 -37.42 42.30 49.18
CA LYS A 7 -36.30 42.97 48.45
C LYS A 7 -35.33 42.05 47.64
N LYS A 8 -35.41 42.25 46.32
CA LYS A 8 -34.34 42.54 45.33
C LYS A 8 -33.25 41.48 44.97
N LYS A 9 -33.32 41.07 43.69
CA LYS A 9 -32.28 41.12 42.60
C LYS A 9 -30.83 40.67 42.86
N LYS A 10 -30.32 39.75 42.01
CA LYS A 10 -29.07 39.81 41.16
C LYS A 10 -28.79 38.40 40.56
N ARG A 11 -28.87 38.14 39.25
CA ARG A 11 -27.91 38.36 38.14
C ARG A 11 -26.45 37.92 38.43
N PHE A 12 -26.07 36.79 37.83
CA PHE A 12 -24.74 36.36 37.34
C PHE A 12 -25.06 35.41 36.16
N SER A 13 -24.79 35.62 34.87
CA SER A 13 -23.68 36.17 34.08
C SER A 13 -22.37 35.37 34.13
N GLN A 14 -22.34 34.26 33.39
CA GLN A 14 -21.18 33.79 32.60
C GLN A 14 -21.77 33.29 31.27
N ARG A 15 -21.61 33.94 30.11
CA ARG A 15 -20.40 34.35 29.38
C ARG A 15 -19.47 33.16 29.13
N GLY A 16 -19.54 32.58 27.94
CA GLY A 16 -18.37 31.88 27.39
C GLY A 16 -18.61 30.71 26.43
N ARG A 17 -18.72 31.04 25.14
CA ARG A 17 -18.11 30.31 24.02
C ARG A 17 -18.66 28.92 23.66
N PHE A 18 -19.64 28.97 22.75
CA PHE A 18 -19.59 28.16 21.52
C PHE A 18 -18.19 28.22 20.92
N LYS A 19 -17.49 27.08 20.88
CA LYS A 19 -16.43 26.71 19.92
C LYS A 19 -15.70 25.48 20.46
N LYS A 20 -16.13 24.29 20.06
CA LYS A 20 -15.27 23.11 19.78
C LYS A 20 -15.96 22.20 18.75
N ARG A 21 -16.37 22.77 17.60
CA ARG A 21 -16.33 22.03 16.34
C ARG A 21 -14.91 22.18 15.80
N ALA A 22 -14.08 21.20 16.07
CA ALA A 22 -12.79 20.94 15.43
C ALA A 22 -12.11 19.88 16.28
N PHE A 23 -12.21 18.62 15.88
CA PHE A 23 -11.20 17.56 16.01
C PHE A 23 -11.78 16.33 15.29
N ALA A 24 -11.96 16.50 13.99
CA ALA A 24 -12.24 15.43 13.05
C ALA A 24 -11.41 15.74 11.81
N ALA A 25 -10.11 15.46 11.91
CA ALA A 25 -9.21 15.41 10.77
C ALA A 25 -7.90 14.77 11.23
N THR A 26 -7.33 13.96 10.36
CA THR A 26 -6.01 13.33 10.44
C THR A 26 -5.86 12.24 11.50
N VAL A 27 -6.53 11.11 11.24
CA VAL A 27 -5.85 9.82 11.44
C VAL A 27 -4.69 9.84 10.44
N ALA A 28 -3.49 10.16 10.92
CA ALA A 28 -2.27 9.86 10.19
C ALA A 28 -2.19 8.33 10.13
N ILE A 29 -2.65 7.77 9.03
CA ILE A 29 -2.32 6.40 8.67
C ILE A 29 -0.83 6.43 8.42
N LEU A 30 -0.06 6.15 9.46
CA LEU A 30 1.26 5.58 9.32
C LEU A 30 1.04 4.26 8.59
N VAL A 31 1.07 4.32 7.26
CA VAL A 31 1.46 3.17 6.45
C VAL A 31 2.89 2.88 6.91
N VAL A 32 3.00 2.05 7.95
CA VAL A 32 4.17 1.23 8.17
C VAL A 32 4.11 0.20 7.04
N GLY A 33 4.37 0.69 5.83
CA GLY A 33 4.84 -0.14 4.77
C GLY A 33 6.19 -0.61 5.29
N THR A 34 6.23 -1.84 5.79
CA THR A 34 7.40 -2.68 5.62
C THR A 34 7.58 -2.99 4.13
N SER A 35 7.53 -1.95 3.28
CA SER A 35 8.08 -2.00 1.95
C SER A 35 9.57 -2.19 2.19
N VAL A 36 10.04 -3.40 1.90
CA VAL A 36 11.45 -3.75 1.78
C VAL A 36 12.00 -2.96 0.59
N SER A 37 12.06 -1.65 0.73
CA SER A 37 12.57 -0.70 -0.25
C SER A 37 13.98 -0.34 0.18
N ALA A 38 14.94 -1.18 -0.21
CA ALA A 38 16.29 -0.80 -0.61
C ALA A 38 17.19 -2.04 -0.72
N ALA A 39 17.07 -2.77 -1.83
CA ALA A 39 18.16 -3.62 -2.29
C ALA A 39 18.17 -3.63 -3.83
N HIS A 40 18.34 -2.44 -4.41
CA HIS A 40 18.78 -2.37 -5.81
C HIS A 40 20.26 -2.77 -5.79
N SER A 41 20.60 -3.91 -6.38
CA SER A 41 21.96 -4.49 -6.49
C SER A 41 22.36 -5.55 -5.46
N LEU A 42 21.57 -6.61 -5.31
CA LEU A 42 22.07 -7.89 -4.80
C LEU A 42 21.75 -8.97 -5.81
N VAL A 43 22.63 -9.08 -6.80
CA VAL A 43 22.73 -10.27 -7.65
C VAL A 43 23.25 -11.37 -6.75
N LEU A 44 22.41 -12.36 -6.54
CA LEU A 44 22.45 -13.37 -5.50
C LEU A 44 23.24 -14.60 -6.00
N PRO A 45 24.45 -14.90 -5.50
CA PRO A 45 25.07 -16.20 -5.69
C PRO A 45 24.48 -17.19 -4.68
N MET A 46 23.37 -17.83 -5.07
CA MET A 46 22.61 -18.71 -4.17
C MET A 46 22.64 -20.18 -4.53
N LEU A 47 23.20 -20.57 -5.69
CA LEU A 47 22.94 -21.90 -6.25
C LEU A 47 24.22 -22.49 -6.85
N ILE A 48 24.35 -23.82 -6.70
CA ILE A 48 25.52 -24.62 -7.13
C ILE A 48 25.70 -24.62 -8.66
N ASP A 49 24.65 -24.20 -9.39
CA ASP A 49 24.60 -24.12 -10.84
C ASP A 49 24.29 -22.67 -11.25
N GLU A 50 25.21 -22.06 -12.02
CA GLU A 50 25.13 -20.68 -12.51
C GLU A 50 23.82 -20.39 -13.25
N THR A 51 23.23 -21.41 -13.89
CA THR A 51 21.98 -21.25 -14.65
C THR A 51 20.76 -21.06 -13.73
N ILE A 52 20.73 -21.76 -12.60
CA ILE A 52 19.65 -21.65 -11.62
C ILE A 52 19.82 -20.35 -10.83
N GLU A 53 21.07 -19.98 -10.53
CA GLU A 53 21.41 -18.71 -9.88
C GLU A 53 20.91 -17.49 -10.67
N GLN A 54 21.15 -17.48 -11.98
CA GLN A 54 20.65 -16.43 -12.87
C GLN A 54 19.12 -16.38 -12.90
N ARG A 55 18.45 -17.54 -12.94
CA ARG A 55 16.98 -17.61 -12.90
C ARG A 55 16.43 -17.12 -11.56
N ALA A 56 17.01 -17.54 -10.44
CA ALA A 56 16.60 -17.10 -9.11
C ALA A 56 16.78 -15.59 -8.93
N THR A 57 17.91 -15.04 -9.41
CA THR A 57 18.16 -13.60 -9.43
C THR A 57 17.13 -12.86 -10.28
N ALA A 58 16.84 -13.35 -11.48
CA ALA A 58 15.85 -12.74 -12.36
C ALA A 58 14.45 -12.75 -11.72
N ALA A 59 14.02 -13.89 -11.16
CA ALA A 59 12.74 -14.04 -10.47
C ALA A 59 12.65 -13.10 -9.26
N PHE A 60 13.69 -13.04 -8.43
CA PHE A 60 13.76 -12.13 -7.28
C PHE A 60 13.72 -10.65 -7.70
N THR A 61 14.46 -10.28 -8.75
CA THR A 61 14.47 -8.90 -9.26
C THR A 61 13.09 -8.51 -9.79
N TYR A 62 12.47 -9.40 -10.57
CA TYR A 62 11.13 -9.18 -11.11
C TYR A 62 10.07 -9.06 -10.00
N GLN A 63 10.11 -9.96 -9.01
CA GLN A 63 9.22 -9.91 -7.85
C GLN A 63 9.34 -8.59 -7.09
N ASN A 64 10.55 -8.07 -6.89
CA ASN A 64 10.76 -6.77 -6.23
C ASN A 64 10.17 -5.60 -7.03
N GLN A 65 10.37 -5.59 -8.35
CA GLN A 65 9.77 -4.57 -9.22
C GLN A 65 8.24 -4.61 -9.19
N VAL A 66 7.67 -5.81 -9.24
CA VAL A 66 6.22 -6.02 -9.17
C VAL A 66 5.68 -5.60 -7.80
N SER A 67 6.36 -5.96 -6.71
CA SER A 67 5.98 -5.58 -5.34
C SER A 67 5.99 -4.06 -5.13
N GLN A 68 7.02 -3.35 -5.63
CA GLN A 68 7.05 -1.88 -5.61
C GLN A 68 5.88 -1.28 -6.39
N SER A 69 5.68 -1.76 -7.62
CA SER A 69 4.58 -1.28 -8.47
C SER A 69 3.20 -1.57 -7.85
N LEU A 70 3.06 -2.67 -7.11
CA LEU A 70 1.85 -3.03 -6.39
C LEU A 70 1.60 -2.07 -5.22
N ALA A 71 2.61 -1.81 -4.39
CA ALA A 71 2.50 -0.90 -3.25
C ALA A 71 2.09 0.53 -3.68
N GLU A 72 2.68 1.05 -4.76
CA GLU A 72 2.26 2.32 -5.37
C GLU A 72 0.78 2.30 -5.78
N THR A 73 0.37 1.22 -6.45
CA THR A 73 -0.99 1.07 -6.96
C THR A 73 -2.02 0.92 -5.86
N ILE A 74 -1.68 0.24 -4.75
CA ILE A 74 -2.51 0.17 -3.55
C ILE A 74 -2.69 1.57 -2.98
N GLY A 75 -1.62 2.35 -2.84
CA GLY A 75 -1.70 3.73 -2.37
C GLY A 75 -2.61 4.62 -3.24
N GLU A 76 -2.53 4.49 -4.56
CA GLU A 76 -3.44 5.17 -5.49
C GLU A 76 -4.88 4.68 -5.34
N ALA A 77 -5.08 3.37 -5.22
CA ALA A 77 -6.38 2.75 -5.05
C ALA A 77 -7.07 3.20 -3.76
N GLU A 78 -6.33 3.34 -2.67
CA GLU A 78 -6.82 3.90 -1.41
C GLU A 78 -7.18 5.38 -1.55
N ALA A 79 -6.30 6.17 -2.17
CA ALA A 79 -6.53 7.61 -2.35
C ALA A 79 -7.77 7.92 -3.21
N HIS A 80 -8.07 7.06 -4.18
CA HIS A 80 -9.18 7.23 -5.12
C HIS A 80 -10.40 6.35 -4.85
N GLY A 81 -10.35 5.48 -3.84
CA GLY A 81 -11.45 4.57 -3.49
C GLY A 81 -11.77 3.57 -4.60
N LEU A 82 -10.75 3.02 -5.27
CA LEU A 82 -10.94 2.10 -6.38
C LEU A 82 -11.56 0.78 -5.89
N PRO A 83 -12.49 0.18 -6.66
CA PRO A 83 -13.25 -1.00 -6.24
C PRO A 83 -12.43 -2.30 -6.19
N LEU A 84 -11.13 -2.25 -6.49
CA LEU A 84 -10.26 -3.43 -6.51
C LEU A 84 -9.27 -3.51 -5.34
N LEU A 85 -9.34 -2.58 -4.38
CA LEU A 85 -8.36 -2.47 -3.30
C LEU A 85 -8.20 -3.80 -2.52
N ASP A 86 -9.31 -4.46 -2.20
CA ASP A 86 -9.31 -5.76 -1.51
C ASP A 86 -8.61 -6.86 -2.33
N ALA A 87 -8.83 -6.84 -3.65
CA ALA A 87 -8.15 -7.76 -4.56
C ALA A 87 -6.65 -7.48 -4.63
N LEU A 88 -6.21 -6.20 -4.61
CA LEU A 88 -4.79 -5.83 -4.59
C LEU A 88 -4.09 -6.33 -3.32
N TYR A 89 -4.70 -6.15 -2.15
CA TYR A 89 -4.18 -6.68 -0.89
C TYR A 89 -4.13 -8.22 -0.88
N THR A 90 -5.15 -8.88 -1.43
CA THR A 90 -5.18 -10.34 -1.55
C THR A 90 -4.01 -10.85 -2.40
N VAL A 91 -3.75 -10.23 -3.55
CA VAL A 91 -2.65 -10.68 -4.42
C VAL A 91 -1.28 -10.30 -3.86
N GLU A 92 -1.17 -9.25 -3.05
CA GLU A 92 0.05 -8.93 -2.29
C GLU A 92 0.39 -10.04 -1.30
N GLU A 93 -0.58 -10.49 -0.50
CA GLU A 93 -0.40 -11.56 0.46
C GLU A 93 0.04 -12.86 -0.24
N GLN A 94 -0.65 -13.22 -1.33
CA GLN A 94 -0.31 -14.41 -2.11
C GLN A 94 1.07 -14.32 -2.77
N LEU A 95 1.50 -13.13 -3.18
CA LEU A 95 2.85 -12.90 -3.69
C LEU A 95 3.90 -13.16 -2.60
N ASN A 96 3.67 -12.63 -1.40
CA ASN A 96 4.57 -12.81 -0.27
C ASN A 96 4.65 -14.28 0.17
N GLU A 97 3.53 -15.00 0.17
CA GLU A 97 3.51 -16.44 0.45
C GLU A 97 4.29 -17.24 -0.60
N ALA A 98 4.01 -17.02 -1.89
CA ALA A 98 4.65 -17.75 -2.98
C ALA A 98 6.15 -17.47 -3.10
N CYS A 99 6.57 -16.24 -2.81
CA CYS A 99 7.95 -15.79 -2.93
C CYS A 99 8.74 -15.82 -1.61
N GLY A 100 8.12 -16.24 -0.50
CA GLY A 100 8.72 -16.25 0.83
C GLY A 100 10.12 -16.91 0.90
N PRO A 101 10.33 -18.10 0.31
CA PRO A 101 11.65 -18.73 0.29
C PRO A 101 12.72 -17.91 -0.43
N LEU A 102 12.38 -17.25 -1.55
CA LEU A 102 13.30 -16.36 -2.28
C LEU A 102 13.61 -15.09 -1.48
N GLN A 103 12.60 -14.53 -0.80
CA GLN A 103 12.77 -13.35 0.06
C GLN A 103 13.69 -13.65 1.25
N GLU A 104 13.49 -14.78 1.92
CA GLU A 104 14.33 -15.20 3.04
C GLU A 104 15.76 -15.50 2.59
N ALA A 105 15.93 -16.16 1.44
CA ALA A 105 17.25 -16.41 0.89
C ALA A 105 17.95 -15.12 0.48
N GLY A 106 17.21 -14.18 -0.13
CA GLY A 106 17.66 -12.82 -0.40
C GLY A 106 18.15 -12.12 0.88
N ARG A 107 17.31 -12.09 1.92
CA ARG A 107 17.61 -11.47 3.23
C ARG A 107 18.90 -12.01 3.84
N ARG A 108 19.04 -13.34 3.93
CA ARG A 108 20.24 -14.00 4.48
C ARG A 108 21.49 -13.65 3.70
N HIS A 109 21.38 -13.59 2.38
CA HIS A 109 22.50 -13.19 1.56
C HIS A 109 22.93 -11.73 1.80
N ILE A 110 21.97 -10.80 1.96
CA ILE A 110 22.28 -9.39 2.31
C ILE A 110 23.06 -9.32 3.63
N GLU A 111 22.67 -10.14 4.59
CA GLU A 111 23.27 -10.20 5.93
C GLU A 111 24.59 -10.98 5.95
N GLY A 112 25.00 -11.58 4.82
CA GLY A 112 26.21 -12.40 4.72
C GLY A 112 26.08 -13.76 5.41
N GLU A 113 24.86 -14.24 5.64
CA GLU A 113 24.58 -15.56 6.20
C GLU A 113 24.60 -16.64 5.11
N ASP A 114 25.16 -17.81 5.44
CA ASP A 114 25.12 -18.97 4.56
C ASP A 114 23.69 -19.51 4.40
N LEU A 115 23.37 -19.88 3.16
CA LEU A 115 22.11 -20.55 2.86
C LEU A 115 22.22 -22.02 3.23
N GLY A 116 21.50 -22.41 4.29
CA GLY A 116 21.32 -23.82 4.62
C GLY A 116 20.73 -24.61 3.44
N SER A 117 21.13 -25.87 3.28
CA SER A 117 20.70 -26.73 2.17
C SER A 117 19.17 -26.87 2.02
N LEU A 118 18.43 -26.84 3.14
CA LEU A 118 16.96 -26.84 3.13
C LEU A 118 16.37 -25.59 2.48
N LEU A 119 16.97 -24.42 2.72
CA LEU A 119 16.53 -23.16 2.14
C LEU A 119 16.83 -23.11 0.64
N GLN A 120 17.97 -23.66 0.19
CA GLN A 120 18.29 -23.78 -1.23
C GLN A 120 17.25 -24.63 -1.99
N ILE A 121 16.82 -25.75 -1.42
CA ILE A 121 15.75 -26.59 -2.00
C ILE A 121 14.40 -25.86 -2.00
N ALA A 122 14.09 -25.14 -0.91
CA ALA A 122 12.86 -24.36 -0.83
C ALA A 122 12.82 -23.26 -1.90
N VAL A 123 13.93 -22.55 -2.11
CA VAL A 123 14.08 -21.55 -3.18
C VAL A 123 13.84 -22.19 -4.54
N PHE A 124 14.50 -23.31 -4.84
CA PHE A 124 14.37 -24.00 -6.11
C PHE A 124 12.92 -24.39 -6.42
N ASN A 125 12.21 -24.94 -5.44
CA ASN A 125 10.81 -25.35 -5.61
C ASN A 125 9.84 -24.15 -5.68
N ALA A 126 10.20 -23.02 -5.06
CA ALA A 126 9.35 -21.83 -5.03
C ALA A 126 9.54 -20.92 -6.24
N MET A 127 10.65 -21.04 -6.99
CA MET A 127 10.99 -20.16 -8.11
C MET A 127 9.85 -20.02 -9.14
N ASP A 128 9.38 -21.13 -9.71
CA ASP A 128 8.36 -21.09 -10.77
C ASP A 128 7.02 -20.58 -10.23
N GLY A 129 6.66 -20.93 -8.98
CA GLY A 129 5.45 -20.45 -8.32
C GLY A 129 5.49 -18.96 -8.02
N CYS A 130 6.63 -18.46 -7.55
CA CYS A 130 6.88 -17.05 -7.32
C CYS A 130 6.84 -16.24 -8.62
N GLU A 131 7.44 -16.76 -9.70
CA GLU A 131 7.42 -16.11 -11.02
C GLU A 131 5.98 -16.03 -11.57
N ALA A 132 5.24 -17.14 -11.54
CA ALA A 132 3.85 -17.17 -11.98
C ALA A 132 2.96 -16.20 -11.20
N LYS A 133 3.10 -16.17 -9.87
CA LYS A 133 2.34 -15.24 -9.02
C LYS A 133 2.74 -13.79 -9.25
N SER A 134 4.03 -13.50 -9.49
CA SER A 134 4.49 -12.16 -9.86
C SER A 134 3.85 -11.65 -11.16
N GLN A 135 3.67 -12.53 -12.16
CA GLN A 135 2.99 -12.17 -13.40
C GLN A 135 1.49 -11.88 -13.19
N GLU A 136 0.84 -12.66 -12.32
CA GLU A 136 -0.57 -12.44 -11.93
C GLU A 136 -0.74 -11.09 -11.24
N VAL A 137 0.11 -10.76 -10.27
CA VAL A 137 0.10 -9.46 -9.59
C VAL A 137 0.32 -8.32 -10.60
N ALA A 138 1.28 -8.47 -11.52
CA ALA A 138 1.51 -7.48 -12.57
C ALA A 138 0.30 -7.27 -13.49
N TYR A 139 -0.55 -8.28 -13.66
CA TYR A 139 -1.83 -8.13 -14.34
C TYR A 139 -2.81 -7.28 -13.52
N TYR A 140 -2.99 -7.57 -12.22
CA TYR A 140 -3.87 -6.79 -11.35
C TYR A 140 -3.44 -5.32 -11.20
N VAL A 141 -2.14 -5.07 -11.12
CA VAL A 141 -1.57 -3.71 -11.13
C VAL A 141 -1.93 -2.96 -12.41
N ARG A 142 -1.79 -3.58 -13.58
CA ARG A 142 -2.18 -2.97 -14.86
C ARG A 142 -3.67 -2.71 -14.93
N LEU A 143 -4.48 -3.65 -14.45
CA LEU A 143 -5.93 -3.50 -14.36
C LEU A 143 -6.31 -2.31 -13.48
N ALA A 144 -5.72 -2.18 -12.30
CA ALA A 144 -5.94 -1.07 -11.37
C ALA A 144 -5.64 0.29 -11.98
N ARG A 145 -4.48 0.43 -12.63
CA ARG A 145 -4.08 1.65 -13.32
C ARG A 145 -5.07 2.05 -14.41
N SER A 146 -5.68 1.08 -15.10
CA SER A 146 -6.73 1.35 -16.08
C SER A 146 -8.02 1.89 -15.46
N TYR A 147 -8.38 1.48 -14.23
CA TYR A 147 -9.49 2.06 -13.48
C TYR A 147 -9.17 3.48 -13.01
N SER A 148 -7.97 3.70 -12.50
CA SER A 148 -7.50 5.03 -12.08
C SER A 148 -7.60 6.04 -13.23
N ALA A 149 -7.11 5.67 -14.43
CA ALA A 149 -7.18 6.51 -15.62
C ALA A 149 -8.61 6.90 -16.02
N GLN A 150 -9.57 5.98 -15.92
CA GLN A 150 -10.98 6.27 -16.21
C GLN A 150 -11.60 7.23 -15.18
N VAL A 151 -11.22 7.12 -13.90
CA VAL A 151 -11.70 8.01 -12.84
C VAL A 151 -11.14 9.43 -13.02
N THR A 152 -9.88 9.57 -13.46
CA THR A 152 -9.31 10.89 -13.75
C THR A 152 -9.93 11.55 -14.98
N ASP A 153 -10.16 10.79 -16.05
CA ASP A 153 -10.70 11.32 -17.31
C ASP A 153 -12.17 11.75 -17.16
N SER A 154 -12.97 10.97 -16.41
CA SER A 154 -14.35 11.33 -16.09
C SER A 154 -14.47 12.58 -15.22
N LYS A 155 -13.57 12.77 -14.24
CA LYS A 155 -13.52 14.02 -13.45
C LYS A 155 -13.13 15.23 -14.29
N GLN A 156 -12.26 15.05 -15.27
CA GLN A 156 -11.82 16.14 -16.15
C GLN A 156 -12.88 16.52 -17.19
N ALA A 157 -13.71 15.57 -17.62
CA ALA A 157 -14.87 15.83 -18.48
C ALA A 157 -15.98 16.64 -17.77
N ASP A 158 -16.20 16.41 -16.47
CA ASP A 158 -17.17 17.16 -15.66
C ASP A 158 -16.73 18.61 -15.34
N GLU A 159 -15.44 18.92 -15.42
CA GLU A 159 -14.89 20.25 -15.13
C GLU A 159 -14.64 21.08 -16.42
N ALA A 160 -14.86 20.51 -17.59
CA ALA A 160 -14.83 21.26 -18.84
C ALA A 160 -16.01 22.27 -18.86
N PRO A 161 -15.77 23.58 -19.04
CA PRO A 161 -16.85 24.54 -19.14
C PRO A 161 -17.72 24.15 -20.34
N ILE A 162 -19.00 23.86 -20.08
CA ILE A 162 -20.01 23.66 -21.11
C ILE A 162 -20.05 24.96 -21.91
N ARG A 163 -19.33 25.01 -23.04
CA ARG A 163 -19.46 26.07 -24.03
C ARG A 163 -20.85 25.92 -24.62
N THR A 164 -21.80 26.64 -24.07
CA THR A 164 -23.10 26.83 -24.70
C THR A 164 -22.86 27.51 -26.06
N ALA A 165 -23.66 27.15 -27.07
CA ALA A 165 -23.50 27.58 -28.45
C ALA A 165 -23.72 29.09 -28.72
N TRP A 166 -23.52 29.93 -27.70
CA TRP A 166 -23.79 31.36 -27.67
C TRP A 166 -22.66 32.18 -27.04
N ASP A 167 -21.43 31.64 -27.00
CA ASP A 167 -20.20 32.40 -26.75
C ASP A 167 -19.43 32.68 -28.05
#